data_AF-A0A8J3BLI7-F1
#
_entry.id   AF-A0A8J3BLI7-F1
#
_cell.length_a   1.000
_cell.length_b   1.000
_cell.length_c   1.000
_cell.angle_alpha   90.00
_cell.angle_beta   90.00
_cell.angle_gamma   90.00
#
_symmetry.space_group_name_H-M   'P 1'
#
loop_
_entity.id
_entity.type
_entity.pdbx_description
1 polymer ?
#
loop_
_entity_poly.entity_id
_entity_poly.type
_entity_poly.pdbx_seq_one_letter_code
_entity_poly.pdbx_strand_id
1 'polypeptide(L)'
;MRITGTGHASLRIDTPAGSILTDPWVNPAYFASWFPFPDNAQLDWETLGQVDYLYVSHLHRDHFDAAHLRRYVSKKATVLLPQYPTSQLEDELRELGFTRFLRTVSDEVHELDGGLKVMIQALISPTDGPIGDSSLWVEYDGVRVLNQNDARPTDLVRFAELGHVHAHLLQFSGAIWYPMVYELPQAAKTAFGKQKKDRQYDRTWRYIDDLKASWVFPIAGPPCFLDDDLWHLNDIHGDEGNIFPDQADFVREYAKVGGDNAVVLLPGTVTELTADTCGTTQPVPSVEGFFADKKAVLEEMRDRKRPVIEAEKASWRHPEIDVLAALRKRIEPLLEESIYMAKGVGGPVRFDLTDEAGEVVESIAVDFPAKVVRPAQPGEKVRYRFRTGRSLVEHLIHVDEGDWVNSLFLSARFSAARIGQYNEFVYSFFKCLSEERLQYAEGWYDEHERSTDAEDITLDGWRVQRRCPHLKADLTRFGVVDGDVLTCQLHGWRFDLTSGRCLTSVGHRIRADRQA
;
A
#
# COMPACT_ATOMS: atom_id res chain seq x y z
N MET A 1 3.12 -20.15 20.21
CA MET A 1 2.20 -19.53 19.23
C MET A 1 2.47 -20.17 17.88
N ARG A 2 1.44 -20.53 17.12
CA ARG A 2 1.61 -21.09 15.77
C ARG A 2 1.20 -20.06 14.73
N ILE A 3 2.02 -19.87 13.70
CA ILE A 3 1.76 -18.97 12.57
C ILE A 3 1.69 -19.83 11.30
N THR A 4 0.58 -19.73 10.56
CA THR A 4 0.42 -20.36 9.24
C THR A 4 0.40 -19.28 8.17
N GLY A 5 1.35 -19.31 7.24
CA GLY A 5 1.37 -18.40 6.10
C GLY A 5 0.25 -18.74 5.12
N THR A 6 -0.61 -17.77 4.79
CA THR A 6 -1.73 -17.97 3.86
C THR A 6 -1.57 -17.17 2.56
N GLY A 7 -0.47 -16.42 2.42
CA GLY A 7 -0.03 -15.78 1.17
C GLY A 7 -0.07 -14.26 1.23
N HIS A 8 0.84 -13.59 0.51
CA HIS A 8 0.99 -12.13 0.50
C HIS A 8 1.14 -11.52 1.92
N ALA A 9 0.16 -10.75 2.41
CA ALA A 9 0.10 -10.21 3.77
C ALA A 9 -0.71 -11.09 4.75
N SER A 10 -1.33 -12.14 4.24
CA SER A 10 -2.24 -13.00 4.99
C SER A 10 -1.51 -14.07 5.79
N LEU A 11 -1.92 -14.23 7.04
CA LEU A 11 -1.53 -15.34 7.90
C LEU A 11 -2.61 -15.66 8.93
N ARG A 12 -2.54 -16.87 9.47
CA ARG A 12 -3.33 -17.31 10.62
C ARG A 12 -2.43 -17.47 11.83
N ILE A 13 -2.81 -16.86 12.95
CA ILE A 13 -2.15 -17.00 14.25
C ILE A 13 -3.04 -17.88 15.13
N ASP A 14 -2.52 -19.00 15.61
CA ASP A 14 -3.19 -19.89 16.55
C ASP A 14 -2.48 -19.85 17.91
N THR A 15 -3.27 -19.66 18.96
CA THR A 15 -2.86 -19.75 20.37
C THR A 15 -3.85 -20.65 21.13
N PRO A 16 -3.49 -21.17 22.32
CA PRO A 16 -4.47 -21.83 23.18
C PRO A 16 -5.66 -20.94 23.60
N ALA A 17 -5.54 -19.61 23.52
CA ALA A 17 -6.61 -18.67 23.87
C ALA A 17 -7.52 -18.29 22.69
N GLY A 18 -7.12 -18.56 21.45
CA GLY A 18 -7.89 -18.24 20.27
C GLY A 18 -7.05 -18.10 19.01
N SER A 19 -7.74 -17.89 17.90
CA SER A 19 -7.18 -17.82 16.54
C SER A 19 -7.51 -16.50 15.84
N ILE A 20 -6.54 -15.95 15.11
CA ILE A 20 -6.66 -14.69 14.35
C ILE A 20 -6.30 -14.97 12.88
N LEU A 21 -7.17 -14.62 11.94
CA LEU A 21 -6.84 -14.54 10.51
C LEU A 21 -6.60 -13.08 10.13
N THR A 22 -5.51 -12.81 9.41
CA THR A 22 -5.18 -11.46 8.91
C THR A 22 -5.31 -11.39 7.40
N ASP A 23 -5.91 -10.31 6.87
CA ASP A 23 -5.89 -9.87 5.46
C ASP A 23 -6.03 -10.99 4.40
N PRO A 24 -7.05 -11.87 4.46
CA PRO A 24 -7.14 -12.99 3.52
C PRO A 24 -7.44 -12.51 2.10
N TRP A 25 -6.52 -12.77 1.17
CA TRP A 25 -6.61 -12.41 -0.25
C TRP A 25 -6.27 -13.59 -1.17
N VAL A 26 -7.16 -13.92 -2.13
CA VAL A 26 -7.01 -15.06 -3.05
C VAL A 26 -7.38 -14.73 -4.50
N ASN A 27 -8.38 -13.88 -4.69
CA ASN A 27 -8.92 -13.51 -6.00
C ASN A 27 -8.10 -12.39 -6.67
N PRO A 28 -8.16 -12.21 -7.99
CA PRO A 28 -7.49 -11.08 -8.64
C PRO A 28 -7.91 -9.73 -8.04
N ALA A 29 -6.95 -8.82 -7.94
CA ALA A 29 -7.19 -7.42 -7.56
C ALA A 29 -6.89 -6.46 -8.74
N TYR A 30 -7.45 -5.26 -8.65
CA TYR A 30 -7.15 -4.13 -9.53
C TYR A 30 -7.28 -4.44 -11.03
N PHE A 31 -8.50 -4.72 -11.51
CA PHE A 31 -8.74 -5.06 -12.92
C PHE A 31 -7.90 -6.27 -13.39
N ALA A 32 -7.94 -7.38 -12.65
CA ALA A 32 -7.14 -8.59 -12.96
C ALA A 32 -5.63 -8.31 -13.13
N SER A 33 -5.10 -7.30 -12.45
CA SER A 33 -3.69 -6.94 -12.54
C SER A 33 -2.84 -7.73 -11.57
N TRP A 34 -3.26 -7.76 -10.30
CA TRP A 34 -2.50 -8.39 -9.22
C TRP A 34 -3.12 -9.72 -8.85
N PHE A 35 -2.26 -10.73 -8.68
CA PHE A 35 -2.62 -12.02 -8.13
C PHE A 35 -1.69 -12.33 -6.93
N PRO A 36 -2.19 -13.04 -5.90
CA PRO A 36 -1.35 -13.50 -4.81
C PRO A 36 -0.17 -14.31 -5.36
N PHE A 37 1.03 -14.00 -4.90
CA PHE A 37 2.21 -14.80 -5.18
C PHE A 37 2.94 -15.12 -3.87
N PRO A 38 3.27 -16.41 -3.63
CA PRO A 38 2.86 -17.60 -4.39
C PRO A 38 1.35 -17.85 -4.43
N ASP A 39 0.87 -18.69 -5.36
CA ASP A 39 -0.55 -19.09 -5.42
C ASP A 39 -0.99 -19.75 -4.11
N ASN A 40 -2.07 -19.23 -3.53
CA ASN A 40 -2.66 -19.71 -2.29
C ASN A 40 -4.07 -20.28 -2.49
N ALA A 41 -4.54 -20.40 -3.74
CA ALA A 41 -5.90 -20.84 -4.05
C ALA A 41 -6.19 -22.31 -3.65
N GLN A 42 -5.14 -23.12 -3.45
CA GLN A 42 -5.26 -24.54 -3.08
C GLN A 42 -5.22 -24.80 -1.57
N LEU A 43 -5.07 -23.77 -0.74
CA LEU A 43 -5.15 -23.94 0.71
C LEU A 43 -6.56 -24.36 1.15
N ASP A 44 -6.66 -25.07 2.27
CA ASP A 44 -7.94 -25.45 2.88
C ASP A 44 -8.60 -24.26 3.58
N TRP A 45 -9.17 -23.36 2.77
CA TRP A 45 -9.83 -22.14 3.24
C TRP A 45 -11.10 -22.38 4.05
N GLU A 46 -11.75 -23.55 3.87
CA GLU A 46 -12.90 -23.95 4.69
C GLU A 46 -12.49 -24.10 6.16
N THR A 47 -11.30 -24.66 6.42
CA THR A 47 -10.73 -24.77 7.77
C THR A 47 -10.06 -23.47 8.20
N LEU A 48 -9.22 -22.86 7.34
CA LEU A 48 -8.45 -21.67 7.70
C LEU A 48 -9.35 -20.49 8.09
N GLY A 49 -10.51 -20.35 7.45
CA GLY A 49 -11.49 -19.31 7.74
C GLY A 49 -12.32 -19.53 9.01
N GLN A 50 -12.22 -20.69 9.66
CA GLN A 50 -12.80 -20.91 10.99
C GLN A 50 -11.86 -20.33 12.05
N VAL A 51 -12.08 -19.06 12.38
CA VAL A 51 -11.31 -18.31 13.37
C VAL A 51 -12.20 -17.60 14.39
N ASP A 52 -11.62 -17.30 15.54
CA ASP A 52 -12.26 -16.53 16.61
C ASP A 52 -12.24 -15.03 16.31
N TYR A 53 -11.15 -14.57 15.67
CA TYR A 53 -10.92 -13.17 15.34
C TYR A 53 -10.52 -13.00 13.87
N LEU A 54 -11.01 -11.93 13.26
CA LEU A 54 -10.58 -11.45 11.94
C LEU A 54 -9.93 -10.09 12.12
N TYR A 55 -8.75 -9.90 11.55
CA TYR A 55 -8.12 -8.59 11.39
C TYR A 55 -8.00 -8.31 9.90
N VAL A 56 -8.53 -7.16 9.47
CA VAL A 56 -8.25 -6.62 8.15
C VAL A 56 -7.59 -5.27 8.36
N SER A 57 -6.35 -5.13 7.91
CA SER A 57 -5.56 -3.92 8.12
C SER A 57 -6.22 -2.73 7.46
N HIS A 58 -6.51 -2.77 6.17
CA HIS A 58 -7.14 -1.69 5.42
C HIS A 58 -7.90 -2.18 4.19
N LEU A 59 -8.59 -1.27 3.48
CA LEU A 59 -9.49 -1.60 2.36
C LEU A 59 -8.80 -1.83 1.00
N HIS A 60 -7.46 -1.87 0.93
CA HIS A 60 -6.82 -2.19 -0.36
C HIS A 60 -7.21 -3.61 -0.78
N ARG A 61 -7.48 -3.83 -2.07
CA ARG A 61 -8.06 -5.09 -2.57
C ARG A 61 -7.14 -6.30 -2.45
N ASP A 62 -5.83 -6.10 -2.24
CA ASP A 62 -4.86 -7.15 -1.91
C ASP A 62 -4.79 -7.50 -0.40
N HIS A 63 -5.60 -6.83 0.42
CA HIS A 63 -5.80 -7.09 1.86
C HIS A 63 -7.28 -7.37 2.18
N PHE A 64 -8.20 -6.78 1.41
CA PHE A 64 -9.65 -6.88 1.54
C PHE A 64 -10.25 -7.59 0.31
N ASP A 65 -10.24 -8.92 0.31
CA ASP A 65 -10.90 -9.73 -0.71
C ASP A 65 -12.35 -10.02 -0.31
N ALA A 66 -13.26 -9.13 -0.71
CA ALA A 66 -14.69 -9.24 -0.37
C ALA A 66 -15.31 -10.60 -0.78
N ALA A 67 -14.92 -11.17 -1.92
CA ALA A 67 -15.45 -12.46 -2.37
C ALA A 67 -14.96 -13.60 -1.48
N HIS A 68 -13.69 -13.59 -1.11
CA HIS A 68 -13.10 -14.59 -0.22
C HIS A 68 -13.63 -14.46 1.21
N LEU A 69 -13.64 -13.24 1.77
CA LEU A 69 -14.18 -12.91 3.07
C LEU A 69 -15.65 -13.33 3.21
N ARG A 70 -16.48 -13.11 2.19
CA ARG A 70 -17.89 -13.52 2.19
C ARG A 70 -18.05 -15.04 2.25
N ARG A 71 -17.21 -15.76 1.50
CA ARG A 71 -17.38 -17.21 1.28
C ARG A 71 -16.77 -18.06 2.39
N TYR A 72 -15.53 -17.79 2.78
CA TYR A 72 -14.74 -18.74 3.58
C TYR A 72 -14.53 -18.30 5.03
N VAL A 73 -14.62 -17.00 5.34
CA VAL A 73 -14.36 -16.51 6.70
C VAL A 73 -15.62 -16.56 7.56
N SER A 74 -15.51 -17.20 8.73
CA SER A 74 -16.60 -17.39 9.68
C SER A 74 -17.23 -16.07 10.13
N LYS A 75 -18.54 -15.93 9.93
CA LYS A 75 -19.31 -14.77 10.41
C LYS A 75 -19.53 -14.75 11.92
N LYS A 76 -19.05 -15.77 12.63
CA LYS A 76 -18.98 -15.78 14.10
C LYS A 76 -17.73 -15.10 14.65
N ALA A 77 -16.71 -14.93 13.81
CA ALA A 77 -15.47 -14.25 14.19
C ALA A 77 -15.77 -12.82 14.66
N THR A 78 -15.03 -12.37 15.66
CA THR A 78 -15.04 -10.97 16.10
C THR A 78 -14.01 -10.21 15.28
N VAL A 79 -14.46 -9.20 14.55
CA VAL A 79 -13.57 -8.33 13.78
C VAL A 79 -12.81 -7.42 14.76
N LEU A 80 -11.48 -7.44 14.70
CA LEU A 80 -10.60 -6.49 15.39
C LEU A 80 -10.48 -5.24 14.50
N LEU A 81 -11.18 -4.17 14.86
CA LEU A 81 -11.32 -2.99 14.02
C LEU A 81 -10.29 -1.91 14.43
N PRO A 82 -9.42 -1.45 13.51
CA PRO A 82 -8.55 -0.30 13.72
C PRO A 82 -9.36 0.98 13.99
N GLN A 83 -8.76 1.92 14.73
CA GLN A 83 -9.38 3.22 15.03
C GLN A 83 -9.27 4.19 13.85
N TYR A 84 -9.96 3.89 12.75
CA TYR A 84 -10.00 4.76 11.58
C TYR A 84 -10.96 5.95 11.75
N PRO A 85 -10.71 7.06 11.03
CA PRO A 85 -11.54 8.26 11.11
C PRO A 85 -12.92 8.09 10.44
N THR A 86 -13.07 7.10 9.56
CA THR A 86 -14.32 6.78 8.85
C THR A 86 -14.79 5.38 9.21
N SER A 87 -16.09 5.11 9.01
CA SER A 87 -16.68 3.78 9.26
C SER A 87 -16.55 2.81 8.09
N GLN A 88 -15.93 3.22 6.98
CA GLN A 88 -15.99 2.49 5.70
C GLN A 88 -15.54 1.03 5.81
N LEU A 89 -14.44 0.74 6.53
CA LEU A 89 -14.00 -0.64 6.73
C LEU A 89 -15.05 -1.46 7.51
N GLU A 90 -15.66 -0.86 8.53
CA GLU A 90 -16.72 -1.52 9.29
C GLU A 90 -17.97 -1.76 8.44
N ASP A 91 -18.38 -0.77 7.65
CA ASP A 91 -19.56 -0.82 6.80
C ASP A 91 -19.42 -1.90 5.72
N GLU A 92 -18.27 -1.94 5.03
CA GLU A 92 -17.92 -2.98 4.07
C GLU A 92 -17.96 -4.38 4.72
N LEU A 93 -17.36 -4.56 5.91
CA LEU A 93 -17.42 -5.83 6.62
C LEU A 93 -18.85 -6.20 7.07
N ARG A 94 -19.69 -5.23 7.46
CA ARG A 94 -21.10 -5.46 7.76
C ARG A 94 -21.87 -5.94 6.54
N GLU A 95 -21.62 -5.36 5.37
CA GLU A 95 -22.21 -5.80 4.10
C GLU A 95 -21.79 -7.23 3.72
N LEU A 96 -20.60 -7.67 4.14
CA LEU A 96 -20.17 -9.07 4.02
C LEU A 96 -20.79 -10.00 5.07
N GLY A 97 -21.62 -9.50 5.98
CA GLY A 97 -22.35 -10.25 6.99
C GLY A 97 -21.65 -10.39 8.36
N PHE A 98 -20.56 -9.66 8.62
CA PHE A 98 -19.94 -9.64 9.94
C PHE A 98 -20.79 -8.81 10.91
N THR A 99 -20.97 -9.30 12.14
CA THR A 99 -21.88 -8.68 13.12
C THR A 99 -21.23 -8.39 14.48
N ARG A 100 -20.00 -8.87 14.71
CA ARG A 100 -19.27 -8.74 15.97
C ARG A 100 -17.99 -7.97 15.72
N PHE A 101 -17.83 -6.86 16.44
CA PHE A 101 -16.71 -5.94 16.26
C PHE A 101 -16.14 -5.57 17.63
N LEU A 102 -14.84 -5.71 17.78
CA LEU A 102 -14.07 -5.06 18.83
C LEU A 102 -13.43 -3.82 18.22
N ARG A 103 -13.92 -2.64 18.61
CA ARG A 103 -13.32 -1.36 18.22
C ARG A 103 -12.15 -1.07 19.14
N THR A 104 -10.95 -1.12 18.60
CA THR A 104 -9.74 -0.78 19.36
C THR A 104 -9.55 0.72 19.47
N VAL A 105 -8.81 1.14 20.49
CA VAL A 105 -8.19 2.47 20.56
C VAL A 105 -6.73 2.30 20.09
N SER A 106 -6.27 3.19 19.20
CA SER A 106 -4.91 3.11 18.67
C SER A 106 -3.89 3.12 19.80
N ASP A 107 -2.88 2.25 19.70
CA ASP A 107 -1.76 2.16 20.65
C ASP A 107 -2.13 1.67 22.07
N GLU A 108 -3.38 1.28 22.31
CA GLU A 108 -3.84 0.66 23.56
C GLU A 108 -3.87 -0.87 23.45
N VAL A 109 -3.42 -1.55 24.51
CA VAL A 109 -3.49 -3.01 24.61
C VAL A 109 -4.88 -3.42 25.09
N HIS A 110 -5.52 -4.31 24.34
CA HIS A 110 -6.81 -4.92 24.66
C HIS A 110 -6.56 -6.39 25.03
N GLU A 111 -6.97 -6.78 26.24
CA GLU A 111 -6.96 -8.18 26.67
C GLU A 111 -8.26 -8.87 26.25
N LEU A 112 -8.12 -9.97 25.52
CA LEU A 112 -9.18 -10.82 25.01
C LEU A 112 -9.31 -12.09 25.88
N ASP A 113 -10.33 -12.89 25.60
CA ASP A 113 -10.59 -14.13 26.33
C ASP A 113 -9.36 -15.05 26.34
N GLY A 114 -9.14 -15.76 27.46
CA GLY A 114 -8.04 -16.71 27.60
C GLY A 114 -6.65 -16.10 27.77
N GLY A 115 -6.53 -14.77 27.91
CA GLY A 115 -5.25 -14.08 28.13
C GLY A 115 -4.50 -13.71 26.85
N LEU A 116 -5.16 -13.80 25.69
CA LEU A 116 -4.65 -13.25 24.42
C LEU A 116 -4.72 -11.72 24.49
N LYS A 117 -3.65 -11.03 24.12
CA LYS A 117 -3.64 -9.56 24.06
C LYS A 117 -3.38 -9.10 22.65
N VAL A 118 -4.06 -8.03 22.25
CA VAL A 118 -3.87 -7.38 20.95
C VAL A 118 -3.71 -5.89 21.13
N MET A 119 -2.93 -5.26 20.26
CA MET A 119 -2.88 -3.82 20.10
C MET A 119 -2.85 -3.52 18.61
N ILE A 120 -3.64 -2.54 18.18
CA ILE A 120 -3.64 -2.06 16.81
C ILE A 120 -3.15 -0.61 16.82
N GLN A 121 -2.22 -0.29 15.93
CA GLN A 121 -1.82 1.08 15.65
C GLN A 121 -2.43 1.50 14.30
N ALA A 122 -3.27 2.54 14.31
CA ALA A 122 -3.90 3.06 13.11
C ALA A 122 -3.14 4.29 12.59
N LEU A 123 -2.70 4.24 11.33
CA LEU A 123 -2.17 5.38 10.59
C LEU A 123 -3.31 6.00 9.79
N ILE A 124 -3.53 7.30 9.95
CA ILE A 124 -4.75 7.98 9.48
C ILE A 124 -4.48 9.11 8.49
N SER A 125 -3.30 9.21 7.89
CA SER A 125 -3.10 10.24 6.88
C SER A 125 -3.96 9.98 5.62
N PRO A 126 -4.46 11.01 4.93
CA PRO A 126 -5.08 10.85 3.61
C PRO A 126 -4.17 10.15 2.58
N THR A 127 -2.86 10.13 2.79
CA THR A 127 -1.91 9.45 1.93
C THR A 127 -1.69 7.97 2.28
N ASP A 128 -2.01 7.55 3.52
CA ASP A 128 -1.98 6.14 3.94
C ASP A 128 -3.05 5.35 3.17
N GLY A 129 -2.93 4.01 3.11
CA GLY A 129 -3.86 3.12 2.38
C GLY A 129 -5.32 3.50 2.67
N PRO A 130 -6.29 3.26 1.78
CA PRO A 130 -7.54 4.04 1.57
C PRO A 130 -8.07 4.87 2.76
N ILE A 131 -7.34 5.94 3.14
CA ILE A 131 -7.58 6.79 4.33
C ILE A 131 -7.49 6.00 5.67
N GLY A 132 -6.39 5.27 5.85
CA GLY A 132 -6.20 4.28 6.91
C GLY A 132 -5.24 3.14 6.55
N ASP A 133 -4.13 3.00 7.27
CA ASP A 133 -3.33 1.76 7.30
C ASP A 133 -3.11 1.32 8.76
N SER A 134 -2.80 0.06 9.03
CA SER A 134 -2.66 -0.39 10.42
C SER A 134 -1.76 -1.59 10.62
N SER A 135 -1.14 -1.62 11.80
CA SER A 135 -0.34 -2.73 12.30
C SER A 135 -1.05 -3.46 13.44
N LEU A 136 -0.87 -4.78 13.52
CA LEU A 136 -1.37 -5.64 14.59
C LEU A 136 -0.21 -6.18 15.43
N TRP A 137 -0.21 -5.86 16.72
CA TRP A 137 0.64 -6.50 17.72
C TRP A 137 -0.18 -7.53 18.52
N VAL A 138 0.41 -8.70 18.76
CA VAL A 138 -0.23 -9.83 19.44
C VAL A 138 0.70 -10.36 20.52
N GLU A 139 0.19 -10.57 21.73
CA GLU A 139 0.89 -11.28 22.81
C GLU A 139 0.06 -12.46 23.31
N TYR A 140 0.71 -13.60 23.49
CA TYR A 140 0.20 -14.71 24.28
C TYR A 140 1.34 -15.37 25.06
N ASP A 141 1.15 -15.52 26.38
CA ASP A 141 2.12 -16.17 27.29
C ASP A 141 3.55 -15.60 27.15
N GLY A 142 3.65 -14.27 27.06
CA GLY A 142 4.93 -13.56 26.91
C GLY A 142 5.56 -13.59 25.51
N VAL A 143 5.05 -14.40 24.58
CA VAL A 143 5.46 -14.40 23.16
C VAL A 143 4.74 -13.28 22.43
N ARG A 144 5.51 -12.42 21.75
CA ARG A 144 5.05 -11.19 21.09
C ARG A 144 5.33 -11.20 19.60
N VAL A 145 4.33 -10.86 18.81
CA VAL A 145 4.40 -10.78 17.34
C VAL A 145 3.93 -9.40 16.90
N LEU A 146 4.69 -8.74 16.05
CA LEU A 146 4.27 -7.54 15.35
C LEU A 146 4.04 -7.87 13.87
N ASN A 147 2.79 -7.92 13.44
CA ASN A 147 2.42 -7.82 12.04
C ASN A 147 2.33 -6.32 11.70
N GLN A 148 3.45 -5.73 11.30
CA GLN A 148 3.52 -4.34 10.87
C GLN A 148 2.75 -4.14 9.56
N ASN A 149 2.73 -5.16 8.71
CA ASN A 149 2.04 -5.15 7.43
C ASN A 149 2.58 -4.02 6.50
N ASP A 150 1.69 -3.35 5.77
CA ASP A 150 1.99 -2.22 4.90
C ASP A 150 2.27 -0.91 5.64
N ALA A 151 1.92 -0.86 6.94
CA ALA A 151 2.00 0.34 7.74
C ALA A 151 3.42 0.88 7.82
N ARG A 152 3.52 2.21 7.71
CA ARG A 152 4.78 2.97 7.74
C ARG A 152 4.82 3.93 8.91
N PRO A 153 4.74 3.43 10.15
CA PRO A 153 4.73 4.30 11.32
C PRO A 153 6.03 5.09 11.39
N THR A 154 5.95 6.29 11.96
CA THR A 154 7.13 7.13 12.15
C THR A 154 8.10 6.54 13.15
N ASP A 155 7.69 5.61 14.00
CA ASP A 155 8.59 4.84 14.83
C ASP A 155 7.90 3.60 15.39
N LEU A 156 8.69 2.71 15.98
CA LEU A 156 8.22 1.50 16.64
C LEU A 156 8.37 1.57 18.17
N VAL A 157 8.53 2.76 18.74
CA VAL A 157 8.81 2.93 20.19
C VAL A 157 7.71 2.31 21.01
N ARG A 158 6.45 2.56 20.61
CA ARG A 158 5.29 2.02 21.30
C ARG A 158 5.31 0.49 21.39
N PHE A 159 5.69 -0.20 20.32
CA PHE A 159 5.80 -1.67 20.31
C PHE A 159 6.96 -2.15 21.20
N ALA A 160 8.09 -1.45 21.19
CA ALA A 160 9.24 -1.78 22.02
C ALA A 160 8.97 -1.59 23.52
N GLU A 161 8.18 -0.58 23.91
CA GLU A 161 7.72 -0.36 25.29
C GLU A 161 6.89 -1.53 25.83
N LEU A 162 6.18 -2.25 24.96
CA LEU A 162 5.40 -3.44 25.33
C LEU A 162 6.26 -4.68 25.57
N GLY A 163 7.57 -4.60 25.32
CA GLY A 163 8.56 -5.65 25.53
C GLY A 163 9.15 -6.20 24.24
N HIS A 164 10.12 -7.10 24.38
CA HIS A 164 10.85 -7.69 23.25
C HIS A 164 9.90 -8.40 22.27
N VAL A 165 9.92 -7.97 21.00
CA VAL A 165 9.16 -8.60 19.92
C VAL A 165 9.93 -9.80 19.40
N HIS A 166 9.26 -10.94 19.30
CA HIS A 166 9.90 -12.17 18.84
C HIS A 166 9.82 -12.26 17.33
N ALA A 167 8.62 -12.10 16.75
CA ALA A 167 8.43 -12.11 15.30
C ALA A 167 7.99 -10.74 14.78
N HIS A 168 8.69 -10.25 13.76
CA HIS A 168 8.35 -9.01 13.06
C HIS A 168 8.04 -9.31 11.60
N LEU A 169 6.79 -9.07 11.21
CA LEU A 169 6.34 -9.23 9.83
C LEU A 169 6.12 -7.86 9.20
N LEU A 170 6.71 -7.63 8.04
CA LEU A 170 6.75 -6.31 7.41
C LEU A 170 6.84 -6.38 5.88
N GLN A 171 6.28 -5.36 5.22
CA GLN A 171 6.38 -5.17 3.78
C GLN A 171 7.82 -4.90 3.34
N PHE A 172 8.29 -5.65 2.35
CA PHE A 172 9.63 -5.49 1.77
C PHE A 172 9.63 -5.23 0.26
N SER A 173 8.51 -5.48 -0.42
CA SER A 173 8.37 -5.32 -1.87
C SER A 173 7.65 -4.02 -2.22
N GLY A 174 7.76 -3.58 -3.47
CA GLY A 174 7.03 -2.41 -3.95
C GLY A 174 5.54 -2.71 -4.12
N ALA A 175 4.69 -1.77 -3.71
CA ALA A 175 3.24 -1.79 -3.96
C ALA A 175 2.82 -0.46 -4.61
N ILE A 176 3.38 -0.14 -5.78
CA ILE A 176 3.15 1.13 -6.47
C ILE A 176 3.44 1.02 -7.98
N TRP A 177 2.81 1.89 -8.80
CA TRP A 177 3.00 1.92 -10.25
C TRP A 177 4.26 2.67 -10.74
N TYR A 178 4.86 3.53 -9.90
CA TYR A 178 6.02 4.33 -10.28
C TYR A 178 7.34 3.53 -10.18
N PRO A 179 8.25 3.59 -11.18
CA PRO A 179 8.20 4.42 -12.40
C PRO A 179 7.62 3.70 -13.63
N MET A 180 7.17 2.46 -13.49
CA MET A 180 6.91 1.52 -14.59
C MET A 180 5.89 2.04 -15.60
N VAL A 181 4.80 2.64 -15.12
CA VAL A 181 3.73 3.20 -15.97
C VAL A 181 4.08 4.57 -16.56
N TYR A 182 5.14 5.23 -16.10
CA TYR A 182 5.46 6.57 -16.57
C TYR A 182 6.11 6.53 -17.96
N GLU A 183 5.75 7.46 -18.83
CA GLU A 183 6.36 7.62 -20.15
C GLU A 183 7.74 8.27 -20.02
N LEU A 184 8.73 7.45 -19.71
CA LEU A 184 10.11 7.82 -19.49
C LEU A 184 11.03 6.97 -20.37
N PRO A 185 12.21 7.49 -20.76
CA PRO A 185 13.26 6.66 -21.36
C PRO A 185 13.59 5.46 -20.48
N GLN A 186 13.87 4.30 -21.07
CA GLN A 186 14.12 3.06 -20.31
C GLN A 186 15.23 3.21 -19.27
N ALA A 187 16.33 3.88 -19.61
CA ALA A 187 17.42 4.14 -18.65
C ALA A 187 16.96 4.92 -17.41
N ALA A 188 16.02 5.86 -17.58
CA ALA A 188 15.44 6.60 -16.46
C ALA A 188 14.50 5.72 -15.63
N LYS A 189 13.70 4.84 -16.27
CA LYS A 189 12.88 3.86 -15.56
C LYS A 189 13.74 2.94 -14.71
N THR A 190 14.80 2.37 -15.27
CA THR A 190 15.74 1.50 -14.54
C THR A 190 16.38 2.23 -13.36
N ALA A 191 16.90 3.44 -13.57
CA ALA A 191 17.50 4.22 -12.49
C ALA A 191 16.52 4.57 -11.36
N PHE A 192 15.30 5.01 -11.70
CA PHE A 192 14.28 5.34 -10.71
C PHE A 192 13.72 4.10 -10.02
N GLY A 193 13.62 2.98 -10.73
CA GLY A 193 13.20 1.69 -10.22
C GLY A 193 14.19 1.15 -9.19
N LYS A 194 15.48 1.13 -9.54
CA LYS A 194 16.55 0.77 -8.61
C LYS A 194 16.51 1.65 -7.36
N GLN A 195 16.42 2.97 -7.54
CA GLN A 195 16.32 3.90 -6.41
C GLN A 195 15.08 3.64 -5.52
N LYS A 196 13.96 3.20 -6.11
CA LYS A 196 12.75 2.84 -5.35
C LYS A 196 12.94 1.55 -4.57
N LYS A 197 13.51 0.51 -5.19
CA LYS A 197 13.86 -0.76 -4.53
C LYS A 197 14.85 -0.56 -3.39
N ASP A 198 15.93 0.18 -3.62
CA ASP A 198 16.93 0.51 -2.59
C ASP A 198 16.26 1.22 -1.39
N ARG A 199 15.43 2.23 -1.63
CA ARG A 199 14.70 2.95 -0.56
C ARG A 199 13.71 2.09 0.21
N GLN A 200 13.08 1.12 -0.46
CA GLN A 200 12.22 0.14 0.20
C GLN A 200 13.04 -0.69 1.19
N TYR A 201 14.18 -1.22 0.74
CA TYR A 201 15.07 -1.99 1.59
C TYR A 201 15.67 -1.15 2.72
N ASP A 202 16.18 0.05 2.47
CA ASP A 202 16.71 0.95 3.50
C ASP A 202 15.69 1.17 4.63
N ARG A 203 14.42 1.40 4.27
CA ARG A 203 13.34 1.54 5.26
C ARG A 203 13.09 0.24 6.02
N THR A 204 13.09 -0.88 5.31
CA THR A 204 12.84 -2.21 5.90
C THR A 204 13.93 -2.59 6.89
N TRP A 205 15.21 -2.43 6.53
CA TRP A 205 16.36 -2.66 7.42
C TRP A 205 16.31 -1.79 8.66
N ARG A 206 15.87 -0.54 8.50
CA ARG A 206 15.72 0.37 9.62
C ARG A 206 14.66 -0.09 10.61
N TYR A 207 13.50 -0.54 10.14
CA TYR A 207 12.47 -1.08 11.03
C TYR A 207 12.96 -2.33 11.77
N ILE A 208 13.74 -3.17 11.10
CA ILE A 208 14.34 -4.36 11.69
C ILE A 208 15.39 -3.98 12.76
N ASP A 209 16.27 -3.01 12.49
CA ASP A 209 17.27 -2.54 13.46
C ASP A 209 16.64 -1.76 14.63
N ASP A 210 15.55 -1.03 14.39
CA ASP A 210 14.83 -0.29 15.42
C ASP A 210 14.12 -1.26 16.40
N LEU A 211 13.52 -2.34 15.90
CA LEU A 211 12.76 -3.28 16.72
C LEU A 211 13.61 -4.43 17.28
N LYS A 212 14.64 -4.84 16.54
CA LYS A 212 15.55 -5.96 16.87
C LYS A 212 14.82 -7.25 17.21
N ALA A 213 13.74 -7.52 16.48
CA ALA A 213 12.98 -8.75 16.68
C ALA A 213 13.87 -9.97 16.41
N SER A 214 13.66 -11.06 17.15
CA SER A 214 14.53 -12.22 17.00
C SER A 214 14.29 -12.99 15.69
N TRP A 215 13.13 -12.84 15.04
CA TRP A 215 12.83 -13.41 13.72
C TRP A 215 12.09 -12.39 12.84
N VAL A 216 12.50 -12.29 11.57
CA VAL A 216 11.96 -11.35 10.59
C VAL A 216 11.24 -12.11 9.49
N PHE A 217 10.00 -11.72 9.18
CA PHE A 217 9.17 -12.37 8.17
C PHE A 217 8.86 -11.38 7.04
N PRO A 218 9.48 -11.53 5.86
CA PRO A 218 9.16 -10.69 4.70
C PRO A 218 7.80 -11.07 4.14
N ILE A 219 6.80 -10.20 4.30
CA ILE A 219 5.42 -10.39 3.83
C ILE A 219 4.98 -9.22 2.94
N ALA A 220 3.70 -9.22 2.52
CA ALA A 220 3.06 -8.14 1.77
C ALA A 220 3.80 -7.78 0.46
N GLY A 221 4.16 -8.82 -0.28
CA GLY A 221 4.62 -8.70 -1.65
C GLY A 221 5.63 -9.78 -2.06
N PRO A 222 5.98 -9.80 -3.36
CA PRO A 222 5.33 -9.05 -4.43
C PRO A 222 4.01 -9.73 -4.83
N PRO A 223 3.04 -8.99 -5.40
CA PRO A 223 2.01 -9.62 -6.23
C PRO A 223 2.66 -10.20 -7.50
N CYS A 224 1.94 -11.05 -8.23
CA CYS A 224 2.30 -11.41 -9.61
C CYS A 224 1.32 -10.89 -10.64
N PHE A 225 1.81 -10.71 -11.87
CA PHE A 225 1.07 -10.15 -12.99
C PHE A 225 0.88 -11.22 -14.07
N LEU A 226 -0.34 -11.72 -14.24
CA LEU A 226 -0.60 -12.88 -15.10
C LEU A 226 -1.23 -12.52 -16.45
N ASP A 227 -1.75 -11.30 -16.60
CA ASP A 227 -2.21 -10.79 -17.90
C ASP A 227 -1.00 -10.49 -18.80
N ASP A 228 -1.11 -10.86 -20.08
CA ASP A 228 -0.11 -10.65 -21.11
C ASP A 228 0.34 -9.18 -21.20
N ASP A 229 -0.59 -8.23 -21.00
CA ASP A 229 -0.31 -6.78 -21.05
C ASP A 229 0.62 -6.31 -19.90
N LEU A 230 0.65 -7.07 -18.80
CA LEU A 230 1.35 -6.71 -17.56
C LEU A 230 2.47 -7.71 -17.21
N TRP A 231 2.62 -8.79 -17.97
CA TRP A 231 3.59 -9.86 -17.73
C TRP A 231 5.03 -9.35 -17.52
N HIS A 232 5.39 -8.29 -18.25
CA HIS A 232 6.70 -7.64 -18.19
C HIS A 232 7.03 -7.01 -16.82
N LEU A 233 6.05 -6.85 -15.93
CA LEU A 233 6.24 -6.31 -14.59
C LEU A 233 6.76 -7.37 -13.60
N ASN A 234 6.69 -8.67 -13.91
CA ASN A 234 7.23 -9.70 -13.04
C ASN A 234 8.76 -9.66 -12.99
N ASP A 235 9.34 -9.81 -11.81
CA ASP A 235 10.80 -9.88 -11.63
C ASP A 235 11.33 -11.28 -12.03
N ILE A 236 11.34 -11.54 -13.34
CA ILE A 236 11.82 -12.77 -14.00
C ILE A 236 12.65 -12.48 -15.27
N HIS A 237 12.96 -11.20 -15.51
CA HIS A 237 13.60 -10.72 -16.73
C HIS A 237 15.00 -10.13 -16.51
N GLY A 238 15.48 -10.11 -15.25
CA GLY A 238 16.77 -9.51 -14.90
C GLY A 238 16.79 -7.98 -15.01
N ASP A 239 15.63 -7.31 -14.90
CA ASP A 239 15.56 -5.84 -14.87
C ASP A 239 15.95 -5.34 -13.48
N GLU A 240 17.14 -4.74 -13.36
CA GLU A 240 17.62 -4.12 -12.12
C GLU A 240 16.70 -3.00 -11.61
N GLY A 241 15.84 -2.45 -12.48
CA GLY A 241 14.84 -1.46 -12.16
C GLY A 241 13.51 -2.01 -11.65
N ASN A 242 13.33 -3.33 -11.60
CA ASN A 242 12.09 -3.92 -11.11
C ASN A 242 11.90 -3.62 -9.61
N ILE A 243 10.73 -3.11 -9.23
CA ILE A 243 10.42 -2.73 -7.84
C ILE A 243 9.68 -3.81 -7.06
N PHE A 244 9.50 -5.00 -7.64
CA PHE A 244 8.76 -6.13 -7.07
C PHE A 244 9.70 -7.32 -6.74
N PRO A 245 10.75 -7.12 -5.90
CA PRO A 245 11.56 -8.24 -5.45
C PRO A 245 10.72 -9.26 -4.70
N ASP A 246 11.13 -10.53 -4.74
CA ASP A 246 10.53 -11.60 -3.95
C ASP A 246 11.28 -11.89 -2.63
N GLN A 247 10.76 -12.84 -1.86
CA GLN A 247 11.32 -13.18 -0.55
C GLN A 247 12.74 -13.76 -0.67
N ALA A 248 13.10 -14.42 -1.78
CA ALA A 248 14.47 -14.88 -1.99
C ALA A 248 15.41 -13.71 -2.25
N ASP A 249 14.98 -12.71 -3.02
CA ASP A 249 15.71 -11.45 -3.15
C ASP A 249 15.89 -10.75 -1.80
N PHE A 250 14.83 -10.65 -0.99
CA PHE A 250 14.90 -10.07 0.35
C PHE A 250 15.95 -10.76 1.22
N VAL A 251 15.90 -12.09 1.33
CA VAL A 251 16.85 -12.87 2.15
C VAL A 251 18.29 -12.63 1.69
N ARG A 252 18.52 -12.62 0.37
CA ARG A 252 19.85 -12.37 -0.20
C ARG A 252 20.35 -10.95 0.07
N GLU A 253 19.50 -9.93 -0.05
CA GLU A 253 19.90 -8.54 0.23
C GLU A 253 20.07 -8.30 1.74
N TYR A 254 19.24 -8.92 2.58
CA TYR A 254 19.33 -8.82 4.04
C TYR A 254 20.65 -9.41 4.58
N ALA A 255 21.10 -10.54 4.02
CA ALA A 255 22.38 -11.15 4.37
C ALA A 255 23.58 -10.22 4.11
N LYS A 256 23.51 -9.33 3.10
CA LYS A 256 24.59 -8.37 2.80
C LYS A 256 24.77 -7.32 3.89
N VAL A 257 23.72 -7.03 4.67
CA VAL A 257 23.77 -6.12 5.82
C VAL A 257 23.89 -6.88 7.16
N GLY A 258 24.21 -8.18 7.11
CA GLY A 258 24.44 -9.02 8.30
C GLY A 258 23.19 -9.67 8.88
N GLY A 259 22.04 -9.58 8.20
CA GLY A 259 20.81 -10.23 8.63
C GLY A 259 20.80 -11.73 8.35
N ASP A 260 20.52 -12.55 9.36
CA ASP A 260 20.54 -14.02 9.27
C ASP A 260 19.30 -14.69 9.88
N ASN A 261 18.35 -13.90 10.40
CA ASN A 261 17.17 -14.37 11.11
C ASN A 261 15.85 -14.23 10.32
N ALA A 262 15.93 -14.19 8.99
CA ALA A 262 14.75 -14.13 8.12
C ALA A 262 14.05 -15.50 7.99
N VAL A 263 12.72 -15.50 8.03
CA VAL A 263 11.86 -16.68 7.90
C VAL A 263 10.83 -16.45 6.80
N VAL A 264 10.94 -17.22 5.71
CA VAL A 264 10.02 -17.12 4.57
C VAL A 264 8.74 -17.91 4.81
N LEU A 265 7.60 -17.23 4.66
CA LEU A 265 6.25 -17.83 4.69
C LEU A 265 5.72 -18.01 3.26
N LEU A 266 5.82 -19.23 2.73
CA LEU A 266 5.06 -19.62 1.56
C LEU A 266 3.61 -19.95 1.99
N PRO A 267 2.61 -19.91 1.08
CA PRO A 267 1.28 -20.42 1.37
C PRO A 267 1.33 -21.88 1.86
N GLY A 268 0.89 -22.11 3.10
CA GLY A 268 0.94 -23.42 3.78
C GLY A 268 2.16 -23.64 4.68
N THR A 269 3.11 -22.71 4.75
CA THR A 269 4.19 -22.73 5.75
C THR A 269 3.62 -22.65 7.15
N VAL A 270 4.08 -23.52 8.05
CA VAL A 270 3.70 -23.51 9.47
C VAL A 270 4.92 -23.26 10.34
N THR A 271 4.84 -22.23 11.17
CA THR A 271 5.90 -21.81 12.10
C THR A 271 5.40 -21.93 13.54
N GLU A 272 6.12 -22.70 14.35
CA GLU A 272 5.95 -22.78 15.80
C GLU A 272 6.91 -21.81 16.47
N LEU A 273 6.36 -20.76 17.10
CA LEU A 273 7.10 -19.67 17.73
C LEU A 273 6.99 -19.77 19.27
N THR A 274 8.15 -19.75 19.92
CA THR A 274 8.30 -19.57 21.38
C THR A 274 9.14 -18.32 21.66
N ALA A 275 9.43 -18.05 22.93
CA ALA A 275 10.33 -16.95 23.30
C ALA A 275 11.76 -17.13 22.73
N ASP A 276 12.21 -18.39 22.60
CA ASP A 276 13.60 -18.70 22.28
C ASP A 276 13.79 -19.41 20.93
N THR A 277 12.70 -19.90 20.32
CA THR A 277 12.79 -20.75 19.12
C THR A 277 11.73 -20.40 18.08
N CYS A 278 12.08 -20.63 16.81
CA CYS A 278 11.20 -20.48 15.65
C CYS A 278 11.39 -21.70 14.73
N GLY A 279 10.57 -22.74 14.95
CA GLY A 279 10.60 -23.96 14.15
C GLY A 279 9.65 -23.86 12.97
N THR A 280 10.14 -24.01 11.73
CA THR A 280 9.33 -23.83 10.51
C THR A 280 9.27 -25.10 9.67
N THR A 281 8.06 -25.48 9.24
CA THR A 281 7.79 -26.54 8.27
C THR A 281 7.31 -25.92 6.97
N GLN A 282 7.98 -26.24 5.87
CA GLN A 282 7.68 -25.69 4.55
C GLN A 282 6.78 -26.65 3.74
N PRO A 283 5.88 -26.14 2.89
CA PRO A 283 5.04 -26.97 2.01
C PRO A 283 5.82 -27.53 0.81
N VAL A 284 7.07 -27.09 0.64
CA VAL A 284 7.97 -27.49 -0.43
C VAL A 284 9.27 -28.07 0.15
N PRO A 285 9.97 -28.96 -0.57
CA PRO A 285 11.25 -29.51 -0.11
C PRO A 285 12.37 -28.47 0.00
N SER A 286 12.32 -27.42 -0.82
CA SER A 286 13.32 -26.34 -0.83
C SER A 286 12.65 -25.01 -1.20
N VAL A 287 12.76 -24.01 -0.32
CA VAL A 287 12.29 -22.64 -0.57
C VAL A 287 13.13 -21.98 -1.66
N GLU A 288 14.45 -22.16 -1.63
CA GLU A 288 15.36 -21.66 -2.68
C GLU A 288 15.01 -22.26 -4.04
N GLY A 289 14.74 -23.58 -4.09
CA GLY A 289 14.32 -24.27 -5.31
C GLY A 289 13.00 -23.72 -5.85
N PHE A 290 12.03 -23.43 -4.98
CA PHE A 290 10.75 -22.82 -5.38
C PHE A 290 10.96 -21.47 -6.10
N PHE A 291 11.80 -20.59 -5.55
CA PHE A 291 12.07 -19.29 -6.18
C PHE A 291 12.97 -19.39 -7.41
N ALA A 292 13.88 -20.36 -7.48
CA ALA A 292 14.68 -20.63 -8.67
C ALA A 292 13.80 -20.99 -9.89
N ASP A 293 12.68 -21.68 -9.64
CA ASP A 293 11.69 -22.08 -10.67
C ASP A 293 10.55 -21.06 -10.87
N LYS A 294 10.66 -19.85 -10.29
CA LYS A 294 9.60 -18.81 -10.31
C LYS A 294 8.96 -18.58 -11.68
N LYS A 295 9.76 -18.53 -12.76
CA LYS A 295 9.22 -18.34 -14.11
C LYS A 295 8.26 -19.45 -14.53
N ALA A 296 8.63 -20.71 -14.32
CA ALA A 296 7.79 -21.85 -14.64
C ALA A 296 6.50 -21.87 -13.78
N VAL A 297 6.62 -21.54 -12.49
CA VAL A 297 5.47 -21.40 -11.58
C VAL A 297 4.50 -20.32 -12.09
N LEU A 298 5.02 -19.15 -12.49
CA LEU A 298 4.19 -18.07 -13.01
C LEU A 298 3.54 -18.40 -14.36
N GLU A 299 4.24 -19.12 -15.25
CA GLU A 299 3.68 -19.57 -16.54
C GLU A 299 2.51 -20.54 -16.32
N GLU A 300 2.65 -21.50 -15.41
CA GLU A 300 1.55 -22.42 -15.03
C GLU A 300 0.37 -21.65 -14.42
N MET A 301 0.64 -20.73 -13.49
CA MET A 301 -0.40 -19.89 -12.90
C MET A 301 -1.12 -19.05 -13.96
N ARG A 302 -0.38 -18.45 -14.90
CA ARG A 302 -0.94 -17.65 -15.99
C ARG A 302 -1.92 -18.46 -16.84
N ASP A 303 -1.58 -19.69 -17.19
CA ASP A 303 -2.49 -20.55 -17.96
C ASP A 303 -3.73 -20.94 -17.17
N ARG A 304 -3.59 -21.26 -15.87
CA ARG A 304 -4.73 -21.56 -15.00
C ARG A 304 -5.66 -20.36 -14.79
N LYS A 305 -5.10 -19.15 -14.69
CA LYS A 305 -5.86 -17.91 -14.39
C LYS A 305 -6.35 -17.19 -15.64
N ARG A 306 -5.93 -17.58 -16.85
CA ARG A 306 -6.37 -16.97 -18.12
C ARG A 306 -7.89 -16.85 -18.24
N PRO A 307 -8.71 -17.89 -17.97
CA PRO A 307 -10.17 -17.76 -18.05
C PRO A 307 -10.76 -16.74 -17.06
N VAL A 308 -10.13 -16.58 -15.89
CA VAL A 308 -10.55 -15.59 -14.89
C VAL A 308 -10.26 -14.18 -15.38
N ILE A 309 -9.09 -13.96 -15.99
CA ILE A 309 -8.70 -12.67 -16.57
C ILE A 309 -9.66 -12.30 -17.72
N GLU A 310 -9.96 -13.23 -18.62
CA GLU A 310 -10.88 -12.96 -19.74
C GLU A 310 -12.30 -12.63 -19.26
N ALA A 311 -12.80 -13.33 -18.24
CA ALA A 311 -14.10 -13.05 -17.66
C ALA A 311 -14.15 -11.66 -16.99
N GLU A 312 -13.08 -11.28 -16.29
CA GLU A 312 -12.94 -9.96 -15.68
C GLU A 312 -12.85 -8.87 -16.77
N LYS A 313 -12.02 -9.03 -17.81
CA LYS A 313 -11.93 -8.08 -18.94
C LYS A 313 -13.28 -7.86 -19.63
N ALA A 314 -14.08 -8.92 -19.77
CA ALA A 314 -15.40 -8.86 -20.38
C ALA A 314 -16.41 -8.03 -19.56
N SER A 315 -16.21 -7.87 -18.24
CA SER A 315 -17.13 -7.10 -17.39
C SER A 315 -16.84 -5.60 -17.34
N TRP A 316 -15.75 -5.12 -17.93
CA TRP A 316 -15.37 -3.70 -17.82
C TRP A 316 -16.13 -2.78 -18.78
N ARG A 317 -16.69 -3.32 -19.88
CA ARG A 317 -17.31 -2.49 -20.92
C ARG A 317 -18.73 -2.06 -20.51
N HIS A 318 -18.95 -0.75 -20.50
CA HIS A 318 -20.27 -0.14 -20.30
C HIS A 318 -20.50 0.98 -21.34
N PRO A 319 -20.68 0.61 -22.62
CA PRO A 319 -20.76 1.57 -23.73
C PRO A 319 -21.97 2.51 -23.67
N GLU A 320 -22.96 2.18 -22.83
CA GLU A 320 -24.10 3.04 -22.53
C GLU A 320 -23.73 4.30 -21.73
N ILE A 321 -22.54 4.35 -21.11
CA ILE A 321 -22.10 5.45 -20.26
C ILE A 321 -21.51 6.58 -21.10
N ASP A 322 -22.12 7.76 -21.01
CA ASP A 322 -21.49 9.03 -21.39
C ASP A 322 -20.46 9.41 -20.31
N VAL A 323 -19.20 9.03 -20.55
CA VAL A 323 -18.10 9.20 -19.60
C VAL A 323 -17.92 10.67 -19.20
N LEU A 324 -17.95 11.60 -20.16
CA LEU A 324 -17.79 13.03 -19.86
C LEU A 324 -18.93 13.55 -18.97
N ALA A 325 -20.18 13.24 -19.32
CA ALA A 325 -21.33 13.69 -18.54
C ALA A 325 -21.33 13.08 -17.12
N ALA A 326 -20.98 11.80 -17.01
CA ALA A 326 -20.88 11.11 -15.72
C ALA A 326 -19.76 11.69 -14.84
N LEU A 327 -18.58 11.93 -15.42
CA LEU A 327 -17.46 12.54 -14.68
C LEU A 327 -17.79 13.97 -14.24
N ARG A 328 -18.47 14.77 -15.06
CA ARG A 328 -18.96 16.10 -14.64
C ARG A 328 -19.83 16.00 -13.40
N LYS A 329 -20.88 15.19 -13.48
CA LYS A 329 -21.84 15.00 -12.40
C LYS A 329 -21.17 14.57 -11.09
N ARG A 330 -20.14 13.73 -11.17
CA ARG A 330 -19.45 13.18 -10.00
C ARG A 330 -18.34 14.07 -9.45
N ILE A 331 -17.51 14.63 -10.31
CA ILE A 331 -16.27 15.31 -9.92
C ILE A 331 -16.45 16.81 -9.69
N GLU A 332 -17.34 17.49 -10.43
CA GLU A 332 -17.51 18.95 -10.28
C GLU A 332 -17.97 19.36 -8.86
N PRO A 333 -18.91 18.69 -8.19
CA PRO A 333 -19.24 18.99 -6.80
C PRO A 333 -18.04 18.86 -5.86
N LEU A 334 -17.22 17.83 -6.05
CA LEU A 334 -16.00 17.60 -5.26
C LEU A 334 -14.93 18.67 -5.55
N LEU A 335 -14.83 19.17 -6.78
CA LEU A 335 -13.95 20.29 -7.11
C LEU A 335 -14.42 21.58 -6.43
N GLU A 336 -15.73 21.82 -6.33
CA GLU A 336 -16.29 22.97 -5.63
C GLU A 336 -15.96 22.95 -4.13
N GLU A 337 -16.03 21.79 -3.50
CA GLU A 337 -15.68 21.60 -2.09
C GLU A 337 -14.16 21.59 -1.84
N SER A 338 -13.37 21.18 -2.83
CA SER A 338 -11.90 21.13 -2.66
C SER A 338 -11.27 22.52 -2.62
N ILE A 339 -10.42 22.74 -1.62
CA ILE A 339 -9.67 23.99 -1.42
C ILE A 339 -8.17 23.68 -1.53
N TYR A 340 -7.65 22.89 -0.60
CA TYR A 340 -6.22 22.57 -0.51
C TYR A 340 -5.79 21.64 -1.63
N MET A 341 -6.59 20.60 -1.94
CA MET A 341 -6.20 19.64 -2.99
C MET A 341 -6.25 20.29 -4.36
N ALA A 342 -7.32 21.02 -4.71
CA ALA A 342 -7.42 21.74 -5.97
C ALA A 342 -6.30 22.76 -6.16
N LYS A 343 -6.00 23.54 -5.11
CA LYS A 343 -4.85 24.47 -5.10
C LYS A 343 -3.52 23.73 -5.26
N GLY A 344 -3.34 22.60 -4.58
CA GLY A 344 -2.14 21.78 -4.60
C GLY A 344 -1.89 21.11 -5.96
N VAL A 345 -2.95 20.69 -6.67
CA VAL A 345 -2.86 20.21 -8.05
C VAL A 345 -2.46 21.36 -8.99
N GLY A 346 -3.16 22.50 -8.88
CA GLY A 346 -2.77 23.78 -9.48
C GLY A 346 -2.85 23.84 -11.01
N GLY A 347 -3.52 22.90 -11.66
CA GLY A 347 -3.72 22.88 -13.12
C GLY A 347 -4.55 21.70 -13.60
N PRO A 348 -4.86 21.62 -14.90
CA PRO A 348 -5.64 20.52 -15.44
C PRO A 348 -4.91 19.18 -15.39
N VAL A 349 -5.67 18.11 -15.09
CA VAL A 349 -5.25 16.72 -15.23
C VAL A 349 -6.02 16.12 -16.40
N ARG A 350 -5.30 15.62 -17.43
CA ARG A 350 -5.92 15.05 -18.63
C ARG A 350 -5.96 13.53 -18.59
N PHE A 351 -7.10 12.96 -18.96
CA PHE A 351 -7.29 11.54 -19.26
C PHE A 351 -7.47 11.37 -20.76
N ASP A 352 -6.55 10.66 -21.41
CA ASP A 352 -6.68 10.20 -22.79
C ASP A 352 -7.23 8.77 -22.76
N LEU A 353 -8.52 8.62 -23.09
CA LEU A 353 -9.25 7.37 -23.05
C LEU A 353 -9.09 6.63 -24.38
N THR A 354 -8.65 5.37 -24.32
CA THR A 354 -8.37 4.56 -25.51
C THR A 354 -9.41 3.48 -25.77
N ASP A 355 -9.56 3.08 -27.02
CA ASP A 355 -10.22 1.83 -27.37
C ASP A 355 -9.30 0.61 -27.13
N GLU A 356 -9.76 -0.58 -27.54
CA GLU A 356 -8.99 -1.83 -27.45
C GLU A 356 -7.77 -1.88 -28.37
N ALA A 357 -7.75 -1.11 -29.46
CA ALA A 357 -6.57 -0.98 -30.32
C ALA A 357 -5.53 -0.02 -29.71
N GLY A 358 -5.88 0.65 -28.61
CA GLY A 358 -5.06 1.65 -27.95
C GLY A 358 -5.20 3.05 -28.55
N GLU A 359 -6.08 3.26 -29.52
CA GLU A 359 -6.27 4.58 -30.13
C GLU A 359 -7.09 5.49 -29.21
N VAL A 360 -6.69 6.76 -29.10
CA VAL A 360 -7.38 7.73 -28.25
C VAL A 360 -8.72 8.09 -28.89
N VAL A 361 -9.81 7.71 -28.24
CA VAL A 361 -11.19 7.98 -28.70
C VAL A 361 -11.82 9.19 -28.02
N GLU A 362 -11.34 9.55 -26.83
CA GLU A 362 -11.83 10.70 -26.08
C GLU A 362 -10.73 11.24 -25.15
N SER A 363 -10.60 12.57 -25.05
CA SER A 363 -9.69 13.22 -24.10
C SER A 363 -10.49 14.16 -23.20
N ILE A 364 -10.40 13.93 -21.88
CA ILE A 364 -11.13 14.68 -20.85
C ILE A 364 -10.12 15.36 -19.93
N ALA A 365 -10.36 16.62 -19.59
CA ALA A 365 -9.59 17.38 -18.61
C ALA A 365 -10.43 17.64 -17.35
N VAL A 366 -9.88 17.25 -16.21
CA VAL A 366 -10.34 17.70 -14.89
C VAL A 366 -9.55 18.98 -14.58
N ASP A 367 -10.21 20.13 -14.73
CA ASP A 367 -9.60 21.45 -14.61
C ASP A 367 -9.75 21.97 -13.17
N PHE A 368 -8.75 21.71 -12.34
CA PHE A 368 -8.81 22.05 -10.91
C PHE A 368 -8.92 23.56 -10.64
N PRO A 369 -8.17 24.45 -11.30
CA PRO A 369 -8.35 25.89 -11.13
C PRO A 369 -9.72 26.40 -11.56
N ALA A 370 -10.28 25.86 -12.65
CA ALA A 370 -11.58 26.27 -13.15
C ALA A 370 -12.75 25.52 -12.49
N LYS A 371 -12.46 24.47 -11.70
CA LYS A 371 -13.42 23.59 -11.02
C LYS A 371 -14.44 22.93 -11.96
N VAL A 372 -14.01 22.57 -13.17
CA VAL A 372 -14.89 21.96 -14.19
C VAL A 372 -14.27 20.71 -14.81
N VAL A 373 -15.13 19.80 -15.27
CA VAL A 373 -14.73 18.68 -16.13
C VAL A 373 -15.14 18.98 -17.56
N ARG A 374 -14.20 18.89 -18.49
CA ARG A 374 -14.41 19.34 -19.88
C ARG A 374 -13.66 18.46 -20.89
N PRO A 375 -14.06 18.48 -22.16
CA PRO A 375 -13.18 17.98 -23.23
C PRO A 375 -11.82 18.68 -23.15
N ALA A 376 -10.75 17.92 -23.34
CA ALA A 376 -9.42 18.50 -23.48
C ALA A 376 -9.33 19.26 -24.81
N GLN A 377 -8.67 20.42 -24.81
CA GLN A 377 -8.53 21.20 -26.03
C GLN A 377 -7.46 20.57 -26.95
N PRO A 378 -7.64 20.63 -28.29
CA PRO A 378 -6.61 20.18 -29.22
C PRO A 378 -5.27 20.90 -28.95
N GLY A 379 -4.21 20.12 -28.72
CA GLY A 379 -2.87 20.66 -28.44
C GLY A 379 -2.68 21.23 -27.02
N GLU A 380 -3.66 21.08 -26.12
CA GLU A 380 -3.56 21.54 -24.74
C GLU A 380 -2.36 20.91 -24.04
N LYS A 381 -1.46 21.75 -23.54
CA LYS A 381 -0.32 21.33 -22.71
C LYS A 381 -0.77 21.27 -21.26
N VAL A 382 -0.81 20.06 -20.73
CA VAL A 382 -1.17 19.80 -19.33
C VAL A 382 0.04 19.35 -18.53
N ARG A 383 0.03 19.64 -17.23
CA ARG A 383 1.10 19.22 -16.33
C ARG A 383 1.03 17.73 -16.01
N TYR A 384 -0.17 17.16 -15.95
CA TYR A 384 -0.39 15.75 -15.64
C TYR A 384 -1.31 15.13 -16.69
N ARG A 385 -0.93 13.95 -17.15
CA ARG A 385 -1.70 13.18 -18.13
C ARG A 385 -1.68 11.71 -17.77
N PHE A 386 -2.85 11.08 -17.86
CA PHE A 386 -3.04 9.65 -17.82
C PHE A 386 -3.58 9.17 -19.17
N ARG A 387 -3.09 8.04 -19.67
CA ARG A 387 -3.67 7.35 -20.83
C ARG A 387 -4.13 5.96 -20.37
N THR A 388 -5.38 5.62 -20.59
CA THR A 388 -5.96 4.36 -20.10
C THR A 388 -7.14 3.91 -20.96
N GLY A 389 -7.51 2.64 -20.88
CA GLY A 389 -8.66 2.10 -21.60
C GLY A 389 -9.96 2.78 -21.16
N ARG A 390 -10.78 3.22 -22.12
CA ARG A 390 -12.09 3.82 -21.86
C ARG A 390 -12.97 2.91 -21.00
N SER A 391 -12.96 1.60 -21.27
CA SER A 391 -13.71 0.61 -20.51
C SER A 391 -13.36 0.58 -19.02
N LEU A 392 -12.11 0.87 -18.64
CA LEU A 392 -11.74 0.93 -17.23
C LEU A 392 -12.43 2.10 -16.53
N VAL A 393 -12.48 3.27 -17.18
CA VAL A 393 -13.18 4.45 -16.63
C VAL A 393 -14.70 4.24 -16.62
N GLU A 394 -15.25 3.63 -17.67
CA GLU A 394 -16.65 3.20 -17.73
C GLU A 394 -17.00 2.30 -16.54
N HIS A 395 -16.18 1.28 -16.27
CA HIS A 395 -16.39 0.38 -15.15
C HIS A 395 -16.33 1.07 -13.79
N LEU A 396 -15.34 1.96 -13.56
CA LEU A 396 -15.24 2.75 -12.32
C LEU A 396 -16.49 3.59 -12.07
N ILE A 397 -17.08 4.14 -13.13
CA ILE A 397 -18.34 4.88 -13.06
C ILE A 397 -19.51 3.92 -12.77
N HIS A 398 -19.57 2.78 -13.45
CA HIS A 398 -20.63 1.79 -13.31
C HIS A 398 -20.76 1.25 -11.88
N VAL A 399 -19.62 0.93 -11.24
CA VAL A 399 -19.57 0.40 -9.87
C VAL A 399 -19.49 1.49 -8.79
N ASP A 400 -19.59 2.76 -9.19
CA ASP A 400 -19.47 3.92 -8.31
C ASP A 400 -18.18 3.96 -7.47
N GLU A 401 -17.04 3.53 -8.05
CA GLU A 401 -15.75 3.43 -7.34
C GLU A 401 -15.24 4.81 -6.88
N GLY A 402 -15.22 5.00 -5.55
CA GLY A 402 -14.81 6.24 -4.87
C GLY A 402 -13.30 6.39 -4.67
N ASP A 403 -12.53 5.33 -4.94
CA ASP A 403 -11.08 5.29 -4.79
C ASP A 403 -10.41 4.75 -6.05
N TRP A 404 -10.02 5.65 -6.94
CA TRP A 404 -9.32 5.25 -8.16
C TRP A 404 -7.87 4.87 -7.89
N VAL A 405 -7.30 5.22 -6.72
CA VAL A 405 -5.99 4.70 -6.30
C VAL A 405 -6.10 3.22 -6.00
N ASN A 406 -7.10 2.82 -5.22
CA ASN A 406 -7.45 1.43 -4.88
C ASN A 406 -8.13 0.65 -6.04
N SER A 407 -8.02 1.13 -7.27
CA SER A 407 -8.57 0.45 -8.46
C SER A 407 -7.70 0.74 -9.68
N LEU A 408 -7.89 1.88 -10.35
CA LEU A 408 -7.23 2.21 -11.61
C LEU A 408 -5.71 2.33 -11.46
N PHE A 409 -5.20 3.07 -10.47
CA PHE A 409 -3.77 3.35 -10.41
C PHE A 409 -2.96 2.14 -9.91
N LEU A 410 -3.45 1.38 -8.93
CA LEU A 410 -2.80 0.12 -8.54
C LEU A 410 -2.85 -0.96 -9.64
N SER A 411 -3.82 -0.89 -10.58
CA SER A 411 -3.88 -1.83 -11.70
C SER A 411 -2.69 -1.77 -12.66
N ALA A 412 -1.93 -0.68 -12.66
CA ALA A 412 -0.89 -0.42 -13.67
C ALA A 412 -1.38 -0.48 -15.15
N ARG A 413 -2.70 -0.52 -15.41
CA ARG A 413 -3.31 -0.52 -16.76
C ARG A 413 -3.48 0.89 -17.33
N PHE A 414 -2.46 1.71 -17.16
CA PHE A 414 -2.42 3.08 -17.67
C PHE A 414 -0.97 3.50 -17.93
N SER A 415 -0.78 4.52 -18.75
CA SER A 415 0.48 5.26 -18.79
C SER A 415 0.31 6.65 -18.20
N ALA A 416 1.40 7.19 -17.64
CA ALA A 416 1.41 8.52 -17.03
C ALA A 416 2.50 9.40 -17.64
N ALA A 417 2.19 10.67 -17.86
CA ALA A 417 3.18 11.69 -18.17
C ALA A 417 3.01 12.89 -17.23
N ARG A 418 4.12 13.52 -16.87
CA ARG A 418 4.10 14.74 -16.07
C ARG A 418 5.18 15.73 -16.45
N ILE A 419 4.90 17.01 -16.25
CA ILE A 419 5.89 18.09 -16.30
C ILE A 419 6.30 18.46 -14.87
N GLY A 420 7.58 18.25 -14.55
CA GLY A 420 8.15 18.56 -13.25
C GLY A 420 8.02 17.44 -12.21
N GLN A 421 7.99 17.84 -10.95
CA GLN A 421 8.01 16.95 -9.78
C GLN A 421 6.71 16.14 -9.63
N TYR A 422 6.79 15.09 -8.80
CA TYR A 422 5.61 14.38 -8.30
C TYR A 422 4.64 15.36 -7.62
N ASN A 423 3.36 15.03 -7.65
CA ASN A 423 2.33 15.79 -6.96
C ASN A 423 1.35 14.81 -6.32
N GLU A 424 1.39 14.71 -5.00
CA GLU A 424 0.51 13.84 -4.23
C GLU A 424 -0.95 14.28 -4.31
N PHE A 425 -1.24 15.58 -4.42
CA PHE A 425 -2.61 16.10 -4.42
C PHE A 425 -3.44 15.54 -5.58
N VAL A 426 -2.79 15.20 -6.70
CA VAL A 426 -3.45 14.50 -7.82
C VAL A 426 -4.01 13.16 -7.35
N TYR A 427 -3.17 12.34 -6.72
CA TYR A 427 -3.57 11.01 -6.29
C TYR A 427 -4.46 11.04 -5.04
N SER A 428 -4.20 11.95 -4.10
CA SER A 428 -5.09 12.15 -2.96
C SER A 428 -6.50 12.50 -3.43
N PHE A 429 -6.66 13.37 -4.44
CA PHE A 429 -7.98 13.74 -4.96
C PHE A 429 -8.69 12.53 -5.57
N PHE A 430 -8.00 11.75 -6.40
CA PHE A 430 -8.57 10.54 -7.00
C PHE A 430 -8.74 9.36 -6.01
N LYS A 431 -8.19 9.45 -4.80
CA LYS A 431 -8.49 8.55 -3.67
C LYS A 431 -9.79 8.97 -2.94
N CYS A 432 -10.20 10.24 -3.08
CA CYS A 432 -11.28 10.86 -2.32
C CYS A 432 -12.45 11.27 -3.24
N LEU A 433 -12.94 10.36 -4.10
CA LEU A 433 -14.04 10.64 -5.03
C LEU A 433 -15.43 10.46 -4.39
N SER A 434 -15.54 10.80 -3.11
CA SER A 434 -16.78 10.92 -2.35
C SER A 434 -16.69 12.10 -1.38
N GLU A 435 -17.84 12.67 -1.03
CA GLU A 435 -17.95 13.84 -0.16
C GLU A 435 -17.29 13.59 1.21
N GLU A 436 -17.61 12.46 1.86
CA GLU A 436 -17.04 12.07 3.17
C GLU A 436 -15.51 12.04 3.14
N ARG A 437 -14.93 11.34 2.15
CA ARG A 437 -13.47 11.20 2.01
C ARG A 437 -12.79 12.53 1.72
N LEU A 438 -13.40 13.34 0.86
CA LEU A 438 -12.87 14.65 0.51
C LEU A 438 -12.87 15.59 1.71
N GLN A 439 -13.97 15.65 2.45
CA GLN A 439 -14.10 16.50 3.66
C GLN A 439 -13.09 16.09 4.73
N TYR A 440 -12.87 14.78 4.93
CA TYR A 440 -11.81 14.31 5.81
C TYR A 440 -10.43 14.78 5.36
N ALA A 441 -10.09 14.58 4.08
CA ALA A 441 -8.78 14.96 3.55
C ALA A 441 -8.52 16.47 3.61
N GLU A 442 -9.50 17.29 3.23
CA GLU A 442 -9.43 18.75 3.28
C GLU A 442 -9.31 19.25 4.74
N GLY A 443 -10.06 18.66 5.68
CA GLY A 443 -9.94 18.95 7.11
C GLY A 443 -8.56 18.60 7.67
N TRP A 444 -8.01 17.45 7.29
CA TRP A 444 -6.64 17.05 7.65
C TRP A 444 -5.60 18.04 7.13
N TYR A 445 -5.72 18.49 5.87
CA TYR A 445 -4.81 19.49 5.30
C TYR A 445 -4.92 20.85 5.99
N ASP A 446 -6.14 21.30 6.35
CA ASP A 446 -6.36 22.53 7.10
C ASP A 446 -5.70 22.48 8.50
N GLU A 447 -5.89 21.39 9.23
CA GLU A 447 -5.22 21.17 10.52
C GLU A 447 -3.70 21.15 10.37
N HIS A 448 -3.19 20.53 9.30
CA HIS A 448 -1.76 20.44 9.04
C HIS A 448 -1.14 21.79 8.70
N GLU A 449 -1.80 22.63 7.91
CA GLU A 449 -1.39 24.01 7.62
C GLU A 449 -1.46 24.91 8.87
N ARG A 450 -2.42 24.69 9.76
CA ARG A 450 -2.56 25.42 11.02
C ARG A 450 -1.58 24.94 12.11
N SER A 451 -1.10 23.71 12.02
CA SER A 451 -0.13 23.13 12.97
C SER A 451 1.26 23.77 12.83
N THR A 452 1.44 24.96 13.42
CA THR A 452 2.70 25.71 13.46
C THR A 452 3.70 25.23 14.52
N ASP A 453 3.40 24.19 15.28
CA ASP A 453 4.25 23.75 16.40
C ASP A 453 5.07 22.52 16.02
N ALA A 454 6.23 22.77 15.42
CA ALA A 454 7.27 21.75 15.30
C ALA A 454 8.49 22.20 16.09
N GLU A 455 8.85 21.41 17.11
CA GLU A 455 10.18 21.38 17.73
C GLU A 455 11.26 21.39 16.64
N ASP A 456 12.35 22.13 16.85
CA ASP A 456 13.53 22.10 15.97
C ASP A 456 14.58 21.14 16.54
N ILE A 457 15.32 20.48 15.64
CA ILE A 457 16.41 19.54 15.93
C ILE A 457 17.69 19.99 15.24
N THR A 458 18.83 19.48 15.68
CA THR A 458 20.10 19.65 14.98
C THR A 458 20.44 18.39 14.17
N LEU A 459 20.68 18.54 12.88
CA LEU A 459 21.17 17.49 11.98
C LEU A 459 22.32 18.04 11.13
N ASP A 460 23.52 17.44 11.24
CA ASP A 460 24.69 17.75 10.41
C ASP A 460 24.98 19.26 10.24
N GLY A 461 24.92 20.02 11.34
CA GLY A 461 25.18 21.46 11.36
C GLY A 461 24.01 22.34 10.91
N TRP A 462 22.83 21.75 10.67
CA TRP A 462 21.58 22.47 10.41
C TRP A 462 20.65 22.40 11.60
N ARG A 463 19.98 23.51 11.91
CA ARG A 463 18.76 23.52 12.72
C ARG A 463 17.59 23.32 11.79
N VAL A 464 16.81 22.26 11.99
CA VAL A 464 15.72 21.86 11.09
C VAL A 464 14.48 21.54 11.92
N GLN A 465 13.29 21.80 11.40
CA GLN A 465 12.08 21.30 12.05
C GLN A 465 12.16 19.77 12.20
N ARG A 466 11.73 19.23 13.35
CA ARG A 466 11.81 17.80 13.67
C ARG A 466 10.95 16.94 12.77
N ARG A 467 9.77 17.42 12.41
CA ARG A 467 8.77 16.63 11.68
C ARG A 467 8.80 16.98 10.20
N CYS A 468 8.96 15.97 9.35
CA CYS A 468 8.90 16.12 7.90
C CYS A 468 7.54 16.72 7.48
N PRO A 469 7.51 17.74 6.61
CA PRO A 469 6.26 18.41 6.22
C PRO A 469 5.29 17.51 5.43
N HIS A 470 5.76 16.41 4.82
CA HIS A 470 4.94 15.45 4.09
C HIS A 470 3.99 14.66 5.01
N LEU A 471 4.53 13.78 5.86
CA LEU A 471 3.76 12.88 6.74
C LEU A 471 4.38 12.76 8.13
N LYS A 472 4.92 13.88 8.61
CA LYS A 472 5.43 14.06 9.98
C LYS A 472 6.47 13.02 10.44
N ALA A 473 7.14 12.36 9.49
CA ALA A 473 8.31 11.52 9.76
C ALA A 473 9.28 12.24 10.71
N ASP A 474 9.74 11.59 11.77
CA ASP A 474 10.72 12.18 12.69
C ASP A 474 12.08 12.27 11.99
N LEU A 475 12.52 13.46 11.64
CA LEU A 475 13.76 13.70 10.93
C LEU A 475 14.99 13.46 11.80
N THR A 476 14.87 13.43 13.14
CA THR A 476 15.99 12.93 13.98
C THR A 476 16.34 11.49 13.65
N ARG A 477 15.33 10.74 13.21
CA ARG A 477 15.45 9.36 12.80
C ARG A 477 15.70 9.30 11.30
N PHE A 478 14.71 9.63 10.48
CA PHE A 478 14.74 9.39 9.03
C PHE A 478 15.40 10.50 8.22
N GLY A 479 15.91 11.55 8.84
CA GLY A 479 16.60 12.63 8.15
C GLY A 479 18.05 12.25 7.88
N VAL A 480 18.47 12.30 6.62
CA VAL A 480 19.88 12.23 6.22
C VAL A 480 20.23 13.49 5.47
N VAL A 481 21.26 14.20 5.91
CA VAL A 481 21.76 15.40 5.23
C VAL A 481 22.97 15.03 4.38
N ASP A 482 22.94 15.41 3.11
CA ASP A 482 24.09 15.36 2.20
C ASP A 482 24.32 16.78 1.65
N GLY A 483 25.35 17.45 2.17
CA GLY A 483 25.61 18.87 1.93
C GLY A 483 24.49 19.76 2.43
N ASP A 484 23.76 20.38 1.50
CA ASP A 484 22.64 21.28 1.80
C ASP A 484 21.27 20.61 1.50
N VAL A 485 21.24 19.29 1.28
CA VAL A 485 20.02 18.53 0.96
C VAL A 485 19.68 17.55 2.08
N LEU A 486 18.49 17.72 2.68
CA LEU A 486 17.92 16.74 3.59
C LEU A 486 17.05 15.75 2.82
N THR A 487 17.26 14.47 3.05
CA THR A 487 16.39 13.38 2.58
C THR A 487 15.67 12.74 3.76
N CYS A 488 14.34 12.79 3.78
CA CYS A 488 13.49 11.96 4.62
C CYS A 488 13.45 10.54 4.04
N GLN A 489 14.17 9.61 4.65
CA GLN A 489 14.26 8.21 4.22
C GLN A 489 12.93 7.45 4.31
N LEU A 490 12.02 7.85 5.20
CA LEU A 490 10.73 7.17 5.37
C LEU A 490 9.89 7.21 4.08
N HIS A 491 9.84 8.37 3.43
CA HIS A 491 9.01 8.60 2.23
C HIS A 491 9.83 8.95 0.97
N GLY A 492 11.14 9.12 1.09
CA GLY A 492 12.04 9.54 0.00
C GLY A 492 11.95 11.02 -0.38
N TRP A 493 11.44 11.85 0.53
CA TRP A 493 11.24 13.28 0.29
C TRP A 493 12.52 14.06 0.53
N ARG A 494 12.91 14.87 -0.45
CA ARG A 494 14.14 15.66 -0.42
C ARG A 494 13.83 17.13 -0.30
N PHE A 495 14.63 17.86 0.45
CA PHE A 495 14.47 19.29 0.68
C PHE A 495 15.82 19.99 0.59
N ASP A 496 15.84 21.12 -0.09
CA ASP A 496 16.96 22.05 -0.07
C ASP A 496 16.90 22.85 1.23
N LEU A 497 17.87 22.67 2.11
CA LEU A 497 17.89 23.25 3.45
C LEU A 497 18.12 24.77 3.42
N THR A 498 18.79 25.29 2.38
CA THR A 498 19.05 26.73 2.23
C THR A 498 17.78 27.52 1.89
N SER A 499 16.93 27.00 1.01
CA SER A 499 15.69 27.66 0.56
C SER A 499 14.42 27.13 1.24
N GLY A 500 14.53 25.99 1.92
CA GLY A 500 13.42 25.24 2.46
C GLY A 500 12.54 24.57 1.40
N ARG A 501 12.93 24.57 0.12
CA ARG A 501 12.10 24.06 -0.98
C ARG A 501 12.13 22.53 -1.03
N CYS A 502 10.96 21.90 -1.20
CA CYS A 502 10.91 20.47 -1.53
C CYS A 502 11.42 20.19 -2.96
N LEU A 503 12.39 19.27 -3.05
CA LEU A 503 13.02 18.79 -4.27
C LEU A 503 12.32 17.56 -4.85
N THR A 504 11.46 16.88 -4.07
CA THR A 504 10.72 15.68 -4.53
C THR A 504 9.32 15.99 -5.04
N SER A 505 8.59 16.92 -4.40
CA SER A 505 7.20 17.26 -4.70
C SER A 505 6.95 18.77 -4.62
N VAL A 506 5.81 19.21 -5.16
CA VAL A 506 5.31 20.59 -4.97
C VAL A 506 4.47 20.69 -3.70
N GLY A 507 4.36 21.90 -3.14
CA GLY A 507 3.45 22.20 -2.03
C GLY A 507 4.06 22.09 -0.63
N HIS A 508 5.22 21.45 -0.47
CA HIS A 508 5.86 21.30 0.84
C HIS A 508 7.10 22.17 1.01
N ARG A 509 7.27 22.71 2.21
CA ARG A 509 8.50 23.42 2.62
C ARG A 509 9.02 22.90 3.93
N ILE A 510 10.33 22.88 4.08
CA ILE A 510 11.00 22.61 5.35
C ILE A 510 11.58 23.91 5.91
N ARG A 511 11.43 24.11 7.21
CA ARG A 511 12.13 25.14 7.97
C ARG A 511 13.50 24.62 8.34
N ALA A 512 14.54 25.33 7.91
CA ALA A 512 15.92 25.00 8.19
C ALA A 512 16.78 26.26 8.21
N ASP A 513 17.76 26.32 9.11
CA ASP A 513 18.81 27.34 9.17
C ASP A 513 20.16 26.68 9.45
N ARG A 514 21.23 27.19 8.85
CA ARG A 514 22.59 26.68 9.13
C ARG A 514 23.02 27.15 10.51
N GLN A 515 23.45 26.23 11.38
CA GLN A 515 24.04 26.59 12.67
C GLN A 515 25.45 27.11 12.43
N ALA A 516 25.76 28.24 13.06
CA ALA A 516 27.02 28.97 12.90
C ALA A 516 28.21 28.26 13.55
#